data_AF-A0A2G1LV36-F1
#
_entry.id   AF-A0A2G1LV36-F1
#
_cell.length_a   1.000
_cell.length_b   1.000
_cell.length_c   1.000
_cell.angle_alpha   90.00
_cell.angle_beta   90.00
_cell.angle_gamma   90.00
#
_symmetry.space_group_name_H-M   'P 1'
#
loop_
_entity.id
_entity.type
_entity.pdbx_description
1 polymer ?
#
loop_
_entity_poly.entity_id
_entity_poly.type
_entity_poly.pdbx_seq_one_letter_code
_entity_poly.pdbx_strand_id
1 'polypeptide(L)'
;MIAWDILNSLARLAITIILVWKLVRFPGLFNAWERNGMALAAGCSLMTVTVIWEGQRSPFDGWATTLFSIGVLIYFIGRMMRHWRHERANIEQLRQGGLQ
;
A
#
# COMPACT_ATOMS: atom_id res chain seq x y z
N MET A 1 -4.42 -27.51 6.32
CA MET A 1 -4.29 -26.19 6.98
C MET A 1 -2.88 -25.64 6.81
N ILE A 2 -1.83 -26.34 7.26
CA ILE A 2 -0.41 -25.91 7.10
C ILE A 2 -0.02 -25.42 5.70
N ALA A 3 -0.40 -26.12 4.63
CA ALA A 3 -0.05 -25.68 3.26
C ALA A 3 -0.68 -24.32 2.88
N TRP A 4 -1.88 -24.03 3.38
CA TRP A 4 -2.55 -22.76 3.17
C TRP A 4 -1.90 -21.64 4.00
N ASP A 5 -1.49 -21.95 5.22
CA ASP A 5 -0.81 -21.01 6.12
C ASP A 5 0.58 -20.64 5.58
N ILE A 6 1.30 -21.60 5.02
CA ILE A 6 2.57 -21.38 4.31
C ILE A 6 2.36 -20.48 3.09
N LEU A 7 1.36 -20.78 2.24
CA LEU A 7 1.07 -19.99 1.05
C LEU A 7 0.71 -18.55 1.42
N ASN A 8 -0.12 -18.36 2.44
CA ASN A 8 -0.55 -17.04 2.90
C ASN A 8 0.62 -16.25 3.50
N SER A 9 1.48 -16.90 4.28
CA SER A 9 2.72 -16.30 4.80
C SER A 9 3.66 -15.85 3.68
N LEU A 10 3.86 -16.71 2.66
CA LEU A 10 4.68 -16.37 1.49
C LEU A 10 4.10 -15.18 0.72
N ALA A 11 2.78 -15.13 0.54
CA ALA A 11 2.11 -14.00 -0.11
C ALA A 11 2.32 -12.68 0.68
N ARG A 12 2.18 -12.72 2.01
CA ARG A 12 2.41 -11.56 2.88
C ARG A 12 3.87 -11.08 2.82
N LEU A 13 4.82 -11.99 2.84
CA LEU A 13 6.24 -11.68 2.68
C LEU A 13 6.54 -11.07 1.30
N ALA A 14 5.99 -11.65 0.23
CA ALA A 14 6.15 -11.11 -1.12
C ALA A 14 5.61 -9.68 -1.24
N ILE A 15 4.42 -9.41 -0.67
CA ILE A 15 3.84 -8.06 -0.62
C ILE A 15 4.78 -7.10 0.13
N THR A 16 5.26 -7.50 1.31
CA THR A 16 6.19 -6.68 2.10
C THR A 16 7.44 -6.35 1.30
N ILE A 17 8.07 -7.35 0.67
CA ILE A 17 9.27 -7.17 -0.15
C ILE A 17 9.02 -6.20 -1.30
N ILE A 18 7.91 -6.37 -2.04
CA ILE A 18 7.56 -5.51 -3.16
C ILE A 18 7.35 -4.06 -2.71
N LEU A 19 6.64 -3.85 -1.60
CA LEU A 19 6.36 -2.51 -1.07
C LEU A 19 7.62 -1.82 -0.55
N VAL A 20 8.45 -2.53 0.21
CA VAL A 20 9.74 -2.02 0.69
C VAL A 20 10.67 -1.70 -0.48
N TRP A 21 10.77 -2.60 -1.46
CA TRP A 21 11.58 -2.36 -2.66
C TRP A 21 11.12 -1.11 -3.42
N LYS A 22 9.80 -0.90 -3.59
CA LYS A 22 9.26 0.31 -4.22
C LYS A 22 9.62 1.58 -3.45
N LEU A 23 9.52 1.54 -2.12
CA LEU A 23 9.84 2.67 -1.24
C LEU A 23 11.33 3.03 -1.31
N VAL A 24 12.22 2.03 -1.31
CA VAL A 24 13.68 2.22 -1.35
C VAL A 24 14.14 2.64 -2.74
N ARG A 25 13.62 2.01 -3.79
CA ARG A 25 14.11 2.22 -5.17
C ARG A 25 13.53 3.46 -5.83
N PHE A 26 12.30 3.84 -5.50
CA PHE A 26 11.60 4.94 -6.17
C PHE A 26 10.96 5.96 -5.21
N PRO A 27 11.69 6.47 -4.20
CA PRO A 27 11.11 7.37 -3.19
C PRO A 27 10.54 8.67 -3.80
N GLY A 28 11.11 9.15 -4.91
CA GLY A 28 10.67 10.37 -5.60
C GLY A 28 9.46 10.19 -6.53
N LEU A 29 9.07 8.95 -6.86
CA LEU A 29 7.92 8.71 -7.73
C LEU A 29 6.58 8.74 -6.98
N PHE A 30 6.62 8.76 -5.64
CA PHE A 30 5.43 8.63 -4.80
C PHE A 30 5.26 9.85 -3.91
N ASN A 31 4.02 10.35 -3.81
CA ASN A 31 3.69 11.42 -2.88
C ASN A 31 3.74 10.93 -1.42
N ALA A 32 3.77 11.86 -0.46
CA ALA A 32 3.84 11.54 0.97
C ALA A 32 2.74 10.56 1.42
N TRP A 33 1.51 10.72 0.92
CA TRP A 33 0.40 9.80 1.18
C TRP A 33 0.64 8.39 0.64
N GLU A 34 1.09 8.27 -0.60
CA GLU A 34 1.40 6.97 -1.21
C GLU A 34 2.53 6.26 -0.45
N ARG A 35 3.56 7.01 -0.02
CA ARG A 35 4.66 6.47 0.78
C ARG A 35 4.23 6.01 2.16
N ASN A 36 3.45 6.81 2.88
CA ASN A 36 2.97 6.46 4.21
C ASN A 36 2.02 5.25 4.15
N GLY A 37 1.15 5.20 3.14
CA GLY A 37 0.27 4.04 2.92
C GLY A 37 1.03 2.76 2.62
N MET A 38 2.05 2.82 1.75
CA MET A 38 2.91 1.66 1.45
C MET A 38 3.75 1.23 2.66
N ALA A 39 4.27 2.17 3.45
CA ALA A 39 5.06 1.86 4.64
C ALA A 39 4.21 1.18 5.72
N LEU A 40 3.00 1.70 5.95
CA LEU A 40 2.04 1.10 6.88
C LEU A 40 1.60 -0.29 6.40
N ALA A 41 1.26 -0.44 5.10
CA ALA A 41 0.88 -1.72 4.53
C ALA A 41 2.03 -2.75 4.58
N ALA A 42 3.27 -2.36 4.31
CA ALA A 42 4.42 -3.25 4.40
C ALA A 42 4.66 -3.74 5.84
N GLY A 43 4.65 -2.81 6.82
CA GLY A 43 4.82 -3.15 8.23
C GLY A 43 3.73 -4.09 8.73
N CYS A 44 2.47 -3.76 8.46
CA CYS A 44 1.34 -4.58 8.90
C CYS A 44 1.26 -5.93 8.16
N SER A 45 1.65 -6.00 6.89
CA SER A 45 1.74 -7.27 6.15
C SER A 45 2.77 -8.21 6.79
N LEU A 46 3.92 -7.69 7.23
CA LEU A 46 4.91 -8.49 7.95
C LEU A 46 4.38 -8.98 9.31
N MET A 47 3.71 -8.11 10.06
CA MET A 47 3.11 -8.47 11.35
C MET A 47 2.01 -9.54 11.23
N THR A 48 1.32 -9.63 10.08
CA THR A 48 0.36 -10.72 9.86
C THR A 48 1.00 -12.09 9.65
N VAL A 49 2.32 -12.17 9.38
CA VAL A 49 3.00 -13.47 9.22
C VAL A 49 3.06 -14.22 10.55
N THR A 50 3.52 -13.57 11.63
CA THR A 50 3.63 -14.23 12.95
C THR A 50 2.27 -14.72 13.46
N VAL A 51 1.22 -13.94 13.18
CA VAL A 51 -0.17 -14.26 13.47
C VAL A 51 -0.68 -15.52 12.74
N ILE A 52 -0.21 -15.80 11.53
CA ILE A 52 -0.62 -17.02 10.79
C ILE A 52 -0.09 -18.30 11.48
N TRP A 53 1.04 -18.22 12.16
CA TRP A 53 1.68 -19.38 12.81
C TRP A 53 1.31 -19.51 14.29
N GLU A 54 1.03 -18.40 14.98
CA GLU A 54 0.51 -18.40 16.34
C GLU A 54 -0.99 -18.76 16.30
N GLY A 55 -1.31 -20.05 16.40
CA GLY A 55 -2.71 -20.54 16.46
C GLY A 55 -3.53 -20.05 17.66
N GLN A 56 -3.04 -19.08 18.44
CA GLN A 56 -3.78 -18.39 19.50
C GLN A 56 -4.19 -16.99 19.05
N ARG A 57 -5.46 -16.64 19.27
CA ARG A 57 -6.02 -15.31 19.01
C ARG A 57 -5.25 -14.23 19.76
N SER A 58 -4.20 -13.71 19.14
CA SER A 58 -3.51 -12.52 19.61
C SER A 58 -4.48 -11.33 19.53
N PRO A 59 -4.57 -10.45 20.54
CA PRO A 59 -5.41 -9.26 20.45
C PRO A 59 -4.98 -8.35 19.28
N PHE A 60 -3.78 -8.54 18.73
CA PHE A 60 -3.23 -7.80 17.59
C PHE A 60 -3.65 -8.34 16.21
N ASP A 61 -4.29 -9.50 16.17
CA ASP A 61 -4.64 -10.25 14.96
C ASP A 61 -5.62 -9.45 14.06
N GLY A 62 -6.69 -8.92 14.67
CA GLY A 62 -7.63 -8.01 13.99
C GLY A 62 -7.00 -6.67 13.60
N TRP A 63 -6.10 -6.14 14.41
CA TRP A 63 -5.48 -4.83 14.18
C TRP A 63 -4.49 -4.87 13.02
N ALA A 64 -3.68 -5.91 12.90
CA ALA A 64 -2.69 -6.03 11.82
C ALA A 64 -3.38 -6.05 10.44
N THR A 65 -4.49 -6.80 10.31
CA THR A 65 -5.27 -6.86 9.06
C THR A 65 -6.01 -5.55 8.79
N THR A 66 -6.54 -4.90 9.83
CA THR A 66 -7.22 -3.61 9.71
C THR A 66 -6.25 -2.50 9.30
N LEU A 67 -5.09 -2.41 9.96
CA LEU A 67 -4.04 -1.43 9.65
C LEU A 67 -3.41 -1.69 8.28
N PHE A 68 -3.27 -2.94 7.86
CA PHE A 68 -2.90 -3.28 6.49
C PHE A 68 -3.89 -2.69 5.48
N SER A 69 -5.18 -2.88 5.72
CA SER A 69 -6.26 -2.36 4.86
C SER A 69 -6.29 -0.84 4.84
N ILE A 70 -6.06 -0.19 5.99
CA ILE A 70 -5.91 1.27 6.10
C ILE A 70 -4.69 1.75 5.31
N GLY A 71 -3.55 1.08 5.41
CA GLY A 71 -2.35 1.41 4.64
C GLY A 71 -2.59 1.34 3.13
N VAL A 72 -3.28 0.29 2.67
CA VAL A 72 -3.70 0.14 1.27
C VAL A 72 -4.67 1.26 0.87
N LEU A 73 -5.64 1.60 1.71
CA LEU A 73 -6.58 2.69 1.47
C LEU A 73 -5.86 4.05 1.33
N ILE A 74 -4.94 4.35 2.25
CA ILE A 74 -4.12 5.58 2.21
C ILE A 74 -3.31 5.65 0.91
N TYR A 75 -2.74 4.52 0.48
CA TYR A 75 -2.05 4.43 -0.81
C TYR A 75 -2.98 4.78 -1.97
N PHE A 76 -4.18 4.21 -2.03
CA PHE A 76 -5.16 4.50 -3.10
C PHE A 76 -5.65 5.94 -3.07
N ILE A 77 -5.89 6.51 -1.89
CA ILE A 77 -6.24 7.94 -1.73
C ILE A 77 -5.13 8.81 -2.32
N GLY A 78 -3.87 8.53 -1.97
CA GLY A 78 -2.71 9.23 -2.53
C GLY A 78 -2.64 9.14 -4.06
N ARG A 79 -2.88 7.95 -4.61
CA ARG A 79 -2.89 7.71 -6.05
C ARG A 79 -4.04 8.44 -6.76
N MET A 80 -5.24 8.44 -6.17
CA MET A 80 -6.40 9.15 -6.70
C MET A 80 -6.18 10.66 -6.71
N MET A 81 -5.65 11.23 -5.62
CA MET A 81 -5.30 12.65 -5.57
C MET A 81 -4.24 13.03 -6.61
N ARG A 82 -3.27 12.16 -6.87
CA ARG A 82 -2.29 12.37 -7.94
C ARG A 82 -2.97 12.34 -9.32
N HIS A 83 -3.86 11.39 -9.56
CA HIS A 83 -4.58 11.27 -10.82
C HIS A 83 -5.42 12.52 -11.10
N TRP A 84 -6.24 12.96 -10.14
CA TRP A 84 -7.05 14.18 -10.28
C TRP A 84 -6.21 15.43 -10.50
N ARG A 85 -5.02 15.55 -9.89
CA ARG A 85 -4.11 16.67 -10.16
C ARG A 85 -3.60 16.66 -11.59
N HIS A 86 -3.25 15.49 -12.13
CA HIS A 86 -2.82 15.36 -13.53
C HIS A 86 -3.97 15.66 -14.50
N GLU A 87 -5.19 15.18 -14.22
CA GLU A 87 -6.36 15.49 -15.05
C GLU A 87 -6.67 16.98 -15.07
N ARG A 88 -6.64 17.65 -13.90
CA ARG A 88 -6.83 19.10 -13.82
C ARG A 88 -5.78 19.87 -14.64
N ALA A 89 -4.50 19.49 -14.50
CA ALA A 89 -3.42 20.12 -15.27
C ALA A 89 -3.58 19.91 -16.78
N ASN A 90 -4.00 18.72 -17.22
CA ASN A 90 -4.28 18.45 -18.63
C ASN A 90 -5.46 19.28 -19.16
N ILE A 91 -6.54 19.41 -18.38
CA ILE A 91 -7.70 20.24 -18.75
C ILE A 91 -7.31 21.72 -18.85
N GLU A 92 -6.48 22.22 -17.93
CA GLU A 92 -5.95 23.58 -17.99
C GLU A 92 -5.07 23.81 -19.21
N GLN A 93 -4.18 22.86 -19.54
CA GLN A 93 -3.37 22.92 -20.76
C GLN A 93 -4.21 22.89 -22.03
N LEU A 94 -5.26 22.07 -22.10
CA LEU A 94 -6.19 22.05 -23.24
C LEU A 94 -6.96 23.37 -23.38
N ARG A 95 -7.37 23.98 -22.26
CA ARG A 95 -8.02 25.30 -22.27
C ARG A 95 -7.08 26.42 -22.74
N GLN A 96 -5.79 26.35 -22.38
CA GLN A 96 -4.80 27.33 -22.80
C GLN A 96 -4.31 27.11 -24.24
N GLY A 97 -4.21 25.85 -24.68
CA GLY A 97 -3.77 25.48 -26.04
C GLY A 97 -4.87 25.55 -27.11
N GLY A 98 -6.15 25.58 -26.73
CA GLY A 98 -7.29 25.76 -27.65
C GLY A 98 -7.62 27.22 -28.00
N LEU A 99 -6.82 28.18 -27.54
CA LEU A 99 -6.93 29.62 -27.88
C LEU A 99 -5.87 30.09 -28.88
N GLN A 100 -5.14 29.16 -29.53
CA GLN A 100 -4.31 29.42 -30.71
C GLN A 100 -5.03 28.91 -31.96
#